data_AF-A0A259YEC1-F1
#
_entry.id   AF-A0A259YEC1-F1
#
_cell.length_a   1.000
_cell.length_b   1.000
_cell.length_c   1.000
_cell.angle_alpha   90.00
_cell.angle_beta   90.00
_cell.angle_gamma   90.00
#
_symmetry.space_group_name_H-M   'P 1'
#
loop_
_entity.id
_entity.type
_entity.pdbx_description
1 polymer ?
#
loop_
_entity_poly.entity_id
_entity_poly.type
_entity_poly.pdbx_seq_one_letter_code
_entity_poly.pdbx_strand_id
1 'polypeptide(L)' 'MALRRAGDRARAIDAARTSSALEGGRSTDATRADQEAYVRGEIDIVELGRRERGRYIVLG' A
#
# COMPACT_ATOMS: atom_id res chain seq x y z
N MET A 1 19.90 7.29 5.62
CA MET A 1 19.47 6.10 4.84
C MET A 1 17.99 5.76 5.03
N ALA A 2 17.47 5.65 6.26
CA ALA A 2 16.06 5.31 6.53
C ALA A 2 15.04 6.33 5.97
N LEU A 3 15.29 7.63 6.12
CA LEU A 3 14.43 8.69 5.58
C LEU A 3 14.28 8.63 4.05
N ARG A 4 15.37 8.31 3.33
CA ARG A 4 15.34 8.15 1.87
C ARG A 4 14.45 6.98 1.46
N ARG A 5 14.55 5.84 2.17
CA ARG A 5 13.68 4.67 1.94
C ARG A 5 12.21 4.98 2.21
N ALA A 6 11.90 5.71 3.29
CA ALA A 6 10.52 6.12 3.57
C ALA A 6 9.96 7.03 2.46
N GLY A 7 10.75 7.97 1.95
CA GLY A 7 10.38 8.82 0.82
C GLY A 7 10.15 8.04 -0.48
N ASP A 8 11.02 7.08 -0.80
CA ASP A 8 10.87 6.22 -1.98
C ASP A 8 9.59 5.36 -1.88
N ARG A 9 9.29 4.85 -0.69
CA ARG A 9 8.04 4.09 -0.43
C ARG A 9 6.79 4.95 -0.51
N ALA A 10 6.83 6.17 0.03
CA ALA A 10 5.70 7.10 -0.04
C ALA A 10 5.35 7.41 -1.50
N ARG A 11 6.35 7.67 -2.35
CA ARG A 11 6.15 7.91 -3.78
C ARG A 11 5.54 6.69 -4.50
N ALA A 12 5.99 5.49 -4.17
CA ALA A 12 5.45 4.27 -4.77
C ALA A 12 3.96 4.06 -4.41
N ILE A 13 3.58 4.28 -3.15
CA ILE A 13 2.18 4.17 -2.69
C ILE A 13 1.32 5.25 -3.34
N ASP A 14 1.81 6.48 -3.44
CA ASP A 14 1.06 7.59 -4.05
C ASP A 14 0.81 7.36 -5.54
N ALA A 15 1.81 6.86 -6.27
CA ALA A 15 1.67 6.46 -7.66
C ALA A 15 0.64 5.32 -7.83
N ALA A 16 0.69 4.30 -6.97
CA ALA A 16 -0.28 3.20 -7.00
C ALA A 16 -1.72 3.67 -6.73
N ARG A 17 -1.92 4.55 -5.76
CA ARG A 17 -3.23 5.15 -5.46
C ARG A 17 -3.74 6.00 -6.61
N THR A 18 -2.87 6.82 -7.19
CA THR A 18 -3.20 7.67 -8.34
C THR A 18 -3.61 6.84 -9.53
N SER A 19 -2.84 5.80 -9.87
CA SER A 19 -3.17 4.86 -10.94
C SER A 19 -4.53 4.20 -10.71
N SER A 20 -4.77 3.67 -9.51
CA SER A 20 -6.05 3.04 -9.17
C SER A 20 -7.22 4.03 -9.26
N ALA A 21 -7.05 5.27 -8.82
CA ALA A 21 -8.08 6.30 -8.91
C ALA A 21 -8.41 6.69 -10.36
N LEU A 22 -7.41 6.76 -11.23
CA LEU A 22 -7.60 7.01 -12.67
C LEU A 22 -8.41 5.89 -13.35
N GLU A 23 -8.31 4.66 -12.84
CA GLU A 23 -9.11 3.51 -13.28
C GLU A 23 -10.49 3.43 -12.58
N GLY A 24 -10.88 4.45 -11.80
CA GLY A 24 -12.13 4.48 -11.04
C GLY A 24 -12.13 3.66 -9.75
N GLY A 25 -10.99 3.08 -9.39
CA GLY A 25 -10.78 2.35 -8.14
C GLY A 25 -10.63 3.29 -6.94
N ARG A 26 -10.94 2.78 -5.75
CA ARG A 26 -10.69 3.46 -4.49
C ARG A 26 -10.19 2.46 -3.46
N SER A 27 -9.00 2.69 -2.92
CA SER A 27 -8.49 1.87 -1.82
C SER A 27 -9.39 2.00 -0.60
N THR A 28 -9.69 0.86 0.03
CA THR A 28 -10.37 0.80 1.33
C THR A 28 -9.47 1.38 2.43
N ASP A 29 -10.05 1.80 3.55
CA ASP A 29 -9.29 2.32 4.70
C ASP A 29 -8.28 1.30 5.24
N ALA A 30 -8.65 0.01 5.25
CA ALA A 30 -7.75 -1.08 5.64
C ALA A 30 -6.53 -1.18 4.71
N THR A 31 -6.74 -1.05 3.39
CA THR A 31 -5.65 -0.99 2.40
C THR A 31 -4.77 0.24 2.63
N ARG A 32 -5.36 1.40 2.95
CA ARG A 32 -4.58 2.62 3.21
C ARG A 32 -3.70 2.48 4.47
N ALA A 33 -4.22 1.85 5.53
CA ALA A 33 -3.48 1.63 6.76
C ALA A 33 -2.24 0.73 6.57
N ASP A 34 -2.36 -0.35 5.79
CA ASP A 34 -1.19 -1.21 5.50
C ASP A 34 -0.14 -0.50 4.64
N GLN A 35 -0.57 0.28 3.66
CA GLN A 35 0.34 1.06 2.84
C GLN A 35 1.12 2.09 3.67
N GLU A 36 0.47 2.71 4.66
CA GLU A 36 1.14 3.61 5.60
C GLU A 36 2.13 2.88 6.52
N ALA A 37 1.78 1.68 7.00
CA ALA A 37 2.71 0.82 7.75
C ALA A 37 3.95 0.47 6.90
N TYR A 38 3.78 0.20 5.60
CA TYR A 38 4.88 -0.01 4.67
C TYR A 38 5.77 1.24 4.51
N VAL A 39 5.15 2.43 4.36
CA VAL A 39 5.87 3.72 4.27
C VAL A 39 6.70 3.99 5.51
N ARG A 40 6.14 3.76 6.71
CA ARG A 40 6.86 3.86 7.99
C ARG A 40 7.93 2.77 8.17
N GLY A 41 7.80 1.68 7.43
CA GLY A 41 8.69 0.53 7.45
C GLY A 41 8.43 -0.45 8.58
N GLU A 42 7.22 -0.44 9.10
CA GLU A 42 6.69 -1.42 10.07
C GLU A 42 6.43 -2.77 9.41
N ILE A 43 6.11 -2.77 8.10
CA ILE A 43 5.99 -3.97 7.28
C ILE A 43 6.82 -3.82 6.00
N ASP A 44 7.20 -4.95 5.40
CA ASP A 44 7.84 -4.98 4.09
C ASP A 44 6.82 -5.15 2.96
N ILE A 45 7.32 -5.17 1.71
CA ILE A 45 6.49 -5.30 0.52
C ILE A 45 5.82 -6.68 0.39
N VAL A 46 6.42 -7.72 0.95
CA VAL A 46 5.90 -9.08 0.92
C VAL A 46 4.69 -9.18 1.84
N GLU A 47 4.81 -8.65 3.06
CA GLU A 47 3.73 -8.59 4.02
C GLU A 47 2.60 -7.66 3.57
N LEU A 48 2.91 -6.49 2.97
CA LEU A 48 1.91 -5.62 2.35
C LEU A 48 1.08 -6.40 1.31
N GLY A 49 1.76 -7.06 0.36
CA GLY A 49 1.09 -7.84 -0.67
C GLY A 49 0.27 -9.02 -0.10
N ARG A 50 0.73 -9.67 0.97
CA ARG A 50 -0.03 -10.73 1.64
C ARG A 50 -1.33 -10.20 2.24
N ARG A 51 -1.29 -9.05 2.91
CA ARG A 51 -2.47 -8.43 3.54
C ARG A 51 -3.46 -7.90 2.51
N GLU A 52 -2.99 -7.25 1.45
CA GLU A 52 -3.86 -6.75 0.38
C GLU A 52 -4.52 -7.90 -0.40
N ARG A 53 -3.78 -8.97 -0.76
CA ARG A 53 -4.36 -10.14 -1.45
C ARG A 53 -5.24 -11.00 -0.56
N GLY A 54 -4.85 -11.21 0.70
CA GLY A 54 -5.66 -11.95 1.67
C GLY A 54 -7.04 -11.33 1.88
N ARG A 55 -7.17 -10.01 1.64
CA ARG A 55 -8.43 -9.28 1.70
C ARG A 55 -9.34 -9.52 0.50
N TYR A 56 -8.78 -9.77 -0.68
CA TYR A 56 -9.57 -10.12 -1.87
C TYR A 56 -10.12 -11.56 -1.78
N ILE A 57 -9.37 -12.48 -1.16
CA ILE A 57 -9.78 -13.89 -1.00
C ILE A 57 -10.98 -14.04 -0.05
N VAL A 58 -11.17 -13.10 0.90
CA VAL A 58 -12.30 -13.13 1.85
C VAL A 58 -13.58 -12.50 1.29
N LEU A 59 -13.48 -11.75 0.18
CA LEU A 59 -14.64 -11.10 -0.48
C LEU A 59 -15.13 -11.87 -1.72
N GLY A 60 -14.56 -13.04 -2.01
CA GLY A 60 -14.93 -13.93 -3.13
C GLY A 60 -15.71 -15.14 -2.69
#